data_AF-A0A9E0E7W6-F1
#
_entry.id   AF-A0A9E0E7W6-F1
#
_cell.length_a   1.000
_cell.length_b   1.000
_cell.length_c   1.000
_cell.angle_alpha   90.00
_cell.angle_beta   90.00
_cell.angle_gamma   90.00
#
_symmetry.space_group_name_H-M   'P 1'
#
loop_
_entity.id
_entity.type
_entity.pdbx_description
1 polymer ?
#
loop_
_entity_poly.entity_id
_entity_poly.type
_entity_poly.pdbx_seq_one_letter_code
_entity_poly.pdbx_strand_id
1 'polypeptide(L)'
;MKNIFKIIRADLRHIKTNVIALCVIIGLTVIPALYSWFNILSNWDPYGQASTSRIKVAVVSVDKGTSLEGTELNVGDTIIDALKTNNTIGWQFVASSDEAIEGVYSGEYYAALVVPENFSKNLISFLSDSMEHPQLKYYCNQKANAIAPKITDKAKTAVQQQVNQTFIDTIVSTIAGTGDSVIKDADKETGSLMDAVINRLTSARTTLSTYDVILNSMLAITDLTSSISSSSNSAAPQVYTQLQLQQQQLITLQALVNGNSAESLNELSSALSNQMSQIQSIMSSLTELYSDMNMDVADLSAAIKLTSGSLTQTKELLSDLKTKLDNAINTLNTITEQDTYGLLSEMLNADANTLGDFLSAPVNITTEQVYAVKSYGTSASPFYTILALWFGGLILVAIMHTPVHPAPDIPADAKRYEKFFGRYFIFFAVGQLQALLITLGNLLYIGIQCYHPFLYWVACAFSSFVFTFFMYSLTVAFGNIGEALGIVLLVIQVAGSGGTFPIEVLPNAYQIIYRFLLFPYSMDALRECIAGMYRYDYIKNLAFLSIYIVVSLIIGLFLQKPFEKLNHMIERSKEKSGVML
;
A
#
# COMPACT_ATOMS: atom_id res chain seq x y z
N MET A 1 -1.27 34.55 44.01
CA MET A 1 0.06 34.04 43.55
C MET A 1 0.93 33.50 44.69
N LYS A 2 1.11 34.23 45.82
CA LYS A 2 1.91 33.73 46.96
C LYS A 2 1.44 32.35 47.48
N ASN A 3 0.13 32.09 47.46
CA ASN A 3 -0.45 30.82 47.92
C ASN A 3 -0.14 29.65 46.97
N ILE A 4 -0.05 29.89 45.65
CA ILE A 4 0.35 28.87 44.67
C ILE A 4 1.73 28.32 45.02
N PHE A 5 2.70 29.22 45.25
CA PHE A 5 4.06 28.83 45.62
C PHE A 5 4.15 28.09 46.97
N LYS A 6 3.29 28.44 47.94
CA LYS A 6 3.22 27.71 49.22
C LYS A 6 2.76 26.26 49.03
N ILE A 7 1.73 26.04 48.20
CA ILE A 7 1.23 24.70 47.86
C ILE A 7 2.32 23.89 47.17
N ILE A 8 2.97 24.47 46.15
CA ILE A 8 4.09 23.84 45.44
C ILE A 8 5.20 23.42 46.40
N ARG A 9 5.60 24.32 47.30
CA ARG A 9 6.67 24.05 48.28
C ARG A 9 6.26 22.96 49.27
N ALA A 10 5.01 22.94 49.71
CA ALA A 10 4.50 21.91 50.60
C ALA A 10 4.55 20.53 49.92
N ASP A 11 4.07 20.42 48.67
CA ASP A 11 4.09 19.18 47.91
C ASP A 11 5.50 18.66 47.67
N LEU A 12 6.42 19.54 47.23
CA LEU A 12 7.83 19.19 47.04
C LEU A 12 8.50 18.74 48.35
N ARG A 13 8.15 19.37 49.48
CA ARG A 13 8.66 18.95 50.79
C ARG A 13 8.15 17.56 51.14
N HIS A 14 6.84 17.31 51.02
CA HIS A 14 6.24 16.01 51.33
C HIS A 14 6.85 14.87 50.49
N ILE A 15 7.05 15.10 49.19
CA ILE A 15 7.69 14.12 48.30
C ILE A 15 9.14 13.84 48.73
N LYS A 16 9.89 14.87 49.12
CA LYS A 16 11.29 14.68 49.57
C LYS A 16 11.42 14.03 50.94
N THR A 17 10.46 14.26 51.85
CA THR A 17 10.53 13.75 53.23
C THR A 17 9.91 12.37 53.39
N ASN A 18 9.04 11.94 52.47
CA ASN A 18 8.37 10.65 52.54
C ASN A 18 8.94 9.69 51.47
N VAL A 19 9.64 8.65 51.93
CA VAL A 19 10.28 7.64 51.06
C VAL A 19 9.26 6.95 50.15
N ILE A 20 8.06 6.65 50.65
CA ILE A 20 7.01 6.00 49.85
C ILE A 20 6.55 6.94 48.73
N ALA A 21 6.31 8.22 49.04
CA ALA A 21 5.93 9.22 48.04
C ALA A 21 7.03 9.38 46.97
N LEU A 22 8.30 9.39 47.37
CA LEU A 22 9.42 9.45 46.44
C LEU A 22 9.48 8.23 45.52
N CYS A 23 9.36 7.02 46.06
CA CYS A 23 9.33 5.78 45.29
C CYS A 23 8.17 5.76 44.28
N VAL A 24 6.99 6.22 44.69
CA VAL A 24 5.82 6.35 43.81
C VAL A 24 6.11 7.33 42.67
N ILE A 25 6.69 8.50 42.94
CA ILE A 25 7.04 9.48 41.90
C ILE A 25 8.08 8.93 40.92
N ILE A 26 9.07 8.19 41.39
CA ILE A 26 10.05 7.51 40.53
C ILE A 26 9.34 6.49 39.63
N GLY A 27 8.48 5.64 40.20
CA GLY A 27 7.70 4.66 39.44
C GLY A 27 6.82 5.32 38.38
N LEU A 28 6.08 6.37 38.77
CA LEU A 28 5.26 7.19 37.87
C LEU A 28 6.08 7.78 36.72
N THR A 29 7.34 8.16 36.96
CA THR A 29 8.20 8.73 35.93
C THR A 29 8.70 7.66 34.93
N VAL A 30 9.03 6.47 35.42
CA VAL A 30 9.70 5.42 34.62
C VAL A 30 8.73 4.54 33.84
N ILE A 31 7.56 4.20 34.40
CA ILE A 31 6.60 3.26 33.79
C ILE A 31 6.21 3.65 32.35
N PRO A 32 5.87 4.92 32.04
CA PRO A 32 5.54 5.32 30.67
C PRO A 32 6.70 5.14 29.69
N ALA A 33 7.93 5.40 30.14
CA ALA A 33 9.13 5.24 29.32
C ALA A 33 9.36 3.78 28.95
N LEU A 34 9.24 2.86 29.92
CA LEU A 34 9.30 1.43 29.65
C LEU A 34 8.24 0.99 28.64
N TYR A 35 7.00 1.46 28.79
CA TYR A 35 5.95 1.15 27.83
C TYR A 35 6.33 1.57 26.40
N SER A 36 6.81 2.80 26.21
CA SER A 36 7.22 3.29 24.90
C SER A 36 8.35 2.42 24.33
N TRP A 37 9.39 2.16 25.13
CA TRP A 37 10.58 1.48 24.64
C TRP A 37 10.36 0.02 24.29
N PHE A 38 9.64 -0.73 25.13
CA PHE A 38 9.33 -2.13 24.86
C PHE A 38 8.51 -2.29 23.57
N ASN A 39 7.55 -1.39 23.33
CA ASN A 39 6.70 -1.46 22.14
C ASN A 39 7.43 -1.03 20.87
N ILE A 40 8.30 -0.03 20.93
CA ILE A 40 9.10 0.38 19.77
C ILE A 40 10.11 -0.70 19.41
N LEU A 41 10.79 -1.28 20.41
CA LEU A 41 11.78 -2.35 20.19
C LEU A 41 11.14 -3.63 19.64
N SER A 42 9.97 -4.02 20.13
CA SER A 42 9.28 -5.22 19.60
C SER A 42 8.84 -5.06 18.15
N ASN A 43 8.70 -3.82 17.67
CA ASN A 43 8.35 -3.47 16.30
C ASN A 43 9.55 -2.90 15.53
N TRP A 44 10.80 -3.12 15.95
CA TRP A 44 11.92 -2.40 15.36
C TRP A 44 12.07 -2.62 13.85
N ASP A 45 12.10 -3.88 13.42
CA ASP A 45 12.22 -4.25 12.02
C ASP A 45 11.58 -5.62 11.72
N PRO A 46 10.24 -5.68 11.61
CA PRO A 46 9.54 -6.93 11.28
C PRO A 46 9.75 -7.36 9.82
N TYR A 47 10.23 -6.46 8.95
CA TYR A 47 10.43 -6.71 7.52
C TYR A 47 11.88 -6.94 7.12
N GLY A 48 12.83 -6.72 8.04
CA GLY A 48 14.24 -6.96 7.82
C GLY A 48 14.57 -8.44 7.74
N GLN A 49 15.67 -8.75 7.06
CA GLN A 49 16.13 -10.11 6.76
C GLN A 49 16.20 -11.01 8.01
N ALA A 50 16.72 -10.48 9.12
CA ALA A 50 16.82 -11.25 10.37
C ALA A 50 15.46 -11.73 10.87
N SER A 51 14.40 -10.94 10.65
CA SER A 51 13.02 -11.26 11.04
C SER A 51 12.32 -12.15 10.02
N THR A 52 12.45 -11.83 8.74
CA THR A 52 11.77 -12.56 7.66
C THR A 52 12.36 -13.94 7.41
N SER A 53 13.65 -14.16 7.70
CA SER A 53 14.28 -15.50 7.64
C SER A 53 13.73 -16.48 8.68
N ARG A 54 13.04 -15.98 9.71
CA ARG A 54 12.34 -16.81 10.71
C ARG A 54 10.91 -17.16 10.31
N ILE A 55 10.39 -16.53 9.25
CA ILE A 55 9.07 -16.86 8.70
C ILE A 55 9.22 -18.08 7.81
N LYS A 56 8.67 -19.20 8.27
CA LYS A 56 8.70 -20.46 7.54
C LYS A 56 7.73 -20.44 6.37
N VAL A 57 8.26 -20.63 5.17
CA VAL A 57 7.47 -20.77 3.93
C VAL A 57 7.84 -22.09 3.30
N ALA A 58 6.87 -23.00 3.19
CA ALA A 58 7.08 -24.28 2.54
C ALA A 58 7.20 -24.11 1.02
N VAL A 59 8.08 -24.86 0.40
CA VAL A 59 8.24 -24.89 -1.06
C VAL A 59 8.38 -26.32 -1.51
N VAL A 60 7.66 -26.67 -2.55
CA VAL A 60 7.74 -27.98 -3.19
C VAL A 60 7.56 -27.83 -4.69
N SER A 61 8.37 -28.57 -5.43
CA SER A 61 8.18 -28.78 -6.85
C SER A 61 7.66 -30.19 -7.07
N VAL A 62 6.51 -30.31 -7.73
CA VAL A 62 6.05 -31.57 -8.30
C VAL A 62 6.19 -31.59 -9.82
N ASP A 63 6.88 -30.57 -10.38
CA ASP A 63 7.17 -30.43 -11.80
C ASP A 63 7.92 -31.65 -12.32
N LYS A 64 7.36 -32.30 -13.35
CA LYS A 64 7.95 -33.47 -13.99
C LYS A 64 9.02 -33.10 -15.01
N GLY A 65 9.20 -31.81 -15.27
CA GLY A 65 10.03 -31.32 -16.35
C GLY A 65 9.40 -31.60 -17.71
N THR A 66 10.13 -31.26 -18.75
CA THR A 66 9.76 -31.50 -20.14
C THR A 66 11.01 -31.71 -20.97
N SER A 67 10.87 -32.19 -22.20
CA SER A 67 12.00 -32.32 -23.13
C SER A 67 11.82 -31.36 -24.28
N LEU A 68 12.86 -30.60 -24.59
CA LEU A 68 12.94 -29.70 -25.71
C LEU A 68 14.15 -30.10 -26.56
N GLU A 69 13.89 -30.57 -27.79
CA GLU A 69 14.92 -31.01 -28.74
C GLU A 69 15.98 -31.97 -28.16
N GLY A 70 15.55 -32.90 -27.29
CA GLY A 70 16.42 -33.91 -26.68
C GLY A 70 17.16 -33.44 -25.42
N THR A 71 17.00 -32.18 -25.00
CA THR A 71 17.48 -31.69 -23.70
C THR A 71 16.36 -31.76 -22.68
N GLU A 72 16.62 -32.35 -21.50
CA GLU A 72 15.67 -32.32 -20.38
C GLU A 72 15.70 -30.94 -19.71
N LEU A 73 14.52 -30.36 -19.53
CA LEU A 73 14.32 -29.06 -18.90
C LEU A 73 13.38 -29.24 -17.71
N ASN A 74 13.88 -28.93 -16.50
CA ASN A 74 13.07 -28.83 -15.30
C ASN A 74 13.21 -27.44 -14.65
N VAL A 75 12.23 -26.59 -14.95
CA VAL A 75 12.13 -25.23 -14.42
C VAL A 75 11.79 -25.27 -12.94
N GLY A 76 10.96 -26.22 -12.49
CA GLY A 76 10.67 -26.42 -11.08
C GLY A 76 11.93 -26.60 -10.25
N ASP A 77 12.85 -27.46 -10.67
CA ASP A 77 14.14 -27.67 -9.97
C ASP A 77 15.00 -26.40 -9.95
N THR A 78 15.01 -25.65 -11.06
CA THR A 78 15.73 -24.37 -11.15
C THR A 78 15.19 -23.34 -10.15
N ILE A 79 13.85 -23.26 -9.99
CA ILE A 79 13.21 -22.40 -8.99
C ILE A 79 13.62 -22.84 -7.58
N ILE A 80 13.58 -24.15 -7.30
CA ILE A 80 13.95 -24.69 -5.99
C ILE A 80 15.39 -24.34 -5.65
N ASP A 81 16.33 -24.53 -6.58
CA ASP A 81 17.74 -24.25 -6.35
C ASP A 81 18.03 -22.75 -6.18
N ALA A 82 17.37 -21.89 -6.97
CA ALA A 82 17.45 -20.45 -6.77
C ALA A 82 16.94 -20.04 -5.38
N LEU A 83 15.83 -20.62 -4.91
CA LEU A 83 15.28 -20.33 -3.59
C LEU A 83 16.18 -20.82 -2.45
N LYS A 84 16.91 -21.93 -2.62
CA LYS A 84 17.91 -22.39 -1.64
C LYS A 84 19.03 -21.37 -1.43
N THR A 85 19.36 -20.58 -2.44
CA THR A 85 20.37 -19.51 -2.32
C THR A 85 19.81 -18.24 -1.67
N ASN A 86 18.48 -18.07 -1.63
CA ASN A 86 17.83 -16.88 -1.09
C ASN A 86 17.61 -16.99 0.43
N ASN A 87 18.42 -16.27 1.21
CA ASN A 87 18.35 -16.27 2.67
C ASN A 87 17.44 -15.18 3.27
N THR A 88 16.54 -14.61 2.47
CA THR A 88 15.64 -13.53 2.93
C THR A 88 14.41 -14.08 3.66
N ILE A 89 13.95 -15.26 3.24
CA ILE A 89 12.79 -15.96 3.78
C ILE A 89 13.24 -17.30 4.35
N GLY A 90 12.56 -17.77 5.39
CA GLY A 90 12.84 -19.08 5.99
C GLY A 90 12.30 -20.24 5.17
N TRP A 91 12.82 -20.45 3.96
CA TRP A 91 12.34 -21.50 3.06
C TRP A 91 12.44 -22.89 3.70
N GLN A 92 11.37 -23.66 3.58
CA GLN A 92 11.29 -25.05 4.05
C GLN A 92 10.99 -25.93 2.83
N PHE A 93 11.98 -26.70 2.39
CA PHE A 93 11.82 -27.59 1.24
C PHE A 93 11.22 -28.90 1.72
N VAL A 94 9.99 -29.18 1.28
CA VAL A 94 9.21 -30.34 1.73
C VAL A 94 9.05 -31.36 0.61
N ALA A 95 8.78 -32.61 0.97
CA ALA A 95 8.83 -33.72 0.02
C ALA A 95 7.55 -33.86 -0.82
N SER A 96 6.42 -33.32 -0.36
CA SER A 96 5.13 -33.46 -1.03
C SER A 96 4.27 -32.21 -0.96
N SER A 97 3.38 -32.05 -1.94
CA SER A 97 2.37 -30.99 -1.94
C SER A 97 1.43 -31.09 -0.75
N ASP A 98 1.08 -32.30 -0.31
CA ASP A 98 0.16 -32.50 0.82
C ASP A 98 0.80 -32.04 2.14
N GLU A 99 2.08 -32.35 2.36
CA GLU A 99 2.84 -31.85 3.51
C GLU A 99 2.92 -30.33 3.52
N ALA A 100 3.21 -29.72 2.36
CA ALA A 100 3.29 -28.27 2.22
C ALA A 100 1.96 -27.60 2.60
N ILE A 101 0.85 -28.13 2.07
CA ILE A 101 -0.49 -27.58 2.27
C ILE A 101 -0.96 -27.81 3.71
N GLU A 102 -0.83 -29.04 4.23
CA GLU A 102 -1.23 -29.37 5.60
C GLU A 102 -0.43 -28.56 6.63
N GLY A 103 0.86 -28.34 6.39
CA GLY A 103 1.68 -27.47 7.24
C GLY A 103 1.19 -26.02 7.27
N VAL A 104 0.59 -25.51 6.19
CA VAL A 104 -0.07 -24.19 6.19
C VAL A 104 -1.37 -24.23 7.01
N TYR A 105 -2.18 -25.28 6.87
CA TYR A 105 -3.42 -25.45 7.63
C TYR A 105 -3.18 -25.62 9.14
N SER A 106 -2.15 -26.38 9.52
CA SER A 106 -1.75 -26.62 10.92
C SER A 106 -1.11 -25.38 11.56
N GLY A 107 -0.58 -24.46 10.75
CA GLY A 107 0.15 -23.27 11.20
C GLY A 107 1.64 -23.50 11.42
N GLU A 108 2.17 -24.67 11.03
CA GLU A 108 3.61 -24.94 10.98
C GLU A 108 4.34 -24.03 9.98
N TYR A 109 3.69 -23.75 8.84
CA TYR A 109 4.14 -22.83 7.81
C TYR A 109 3.17 -21.65 7.68
N TYR A 110 3.70 -20.44 7.46
CA TYR A 110 2.87 -19.26 7.21
C TYR A 110 2.31 -19.24 5.79
N ALA A 111 3.04 -19.84 4.85
CA ALA A 111 2.65 -19.98 3.47
C ALA A 111 3.31 -21.23 2.84
N ALA A 112 2.77 -21.67 1.72
CA ALA A 112 3.37 -22.70 0.88
C ALA A 112 3.33 -22.28 -0.59
N LEU A 113 4.39 -22.60 -1.33
CA LEU A 113 4.48 -22.45 -2.76
C LEU A 113 4.66 -23.82 -3.43
N VAL A 114 3.75 -24.15 -4.34
CA VAL A 114 3.73 -25.42 -5.04
C VAL A 114 3.90 -25.17 -6.54
N VAL A 115 4.99 -25.71 -7.10
CA VAL A 115 5.22 -25.75 -8.55
C VAL A 115 4.50 -26.99 -9.10
N PRO A 116 3.44 -26.85 -9.93
CA PRO A 116 2.64 -27.99 -10.39
C PRO A 116 3.35 -28.91 -11.40
N GLU A 117 2.79 -30.10 -11.62
CA GLU A 117 3.44 -31.15 -12.41
C GLU A 117 3.75 -30.79 -13.86
N ASN A 118 2.90 -29.98 -14.48
CA ASN A 118 3.03 -29.58 -15.89
C ASN A 118 3.69 -28.20 -16.05
N PHE A 119 4.34 -27.68 -15.01
CA PHE A 119 4.83 -26.30 -15.02
C PHE A 119 5.83 -26.05 -16.14
N SER A 120 6.88 -26.89 -16.26
CA SER A 120 7.87 -26.79 -17.34
C SER A 120 7.23 -26.96 -18.73
N LYS A 121 6.31 -27.91 -18.87
CA LYS A 121 5.59 -28.16 -20.13
C LYS A 121 4.76 -26.94 -20.56
N ASN A 122 4.03 -26.35 -19.62
CA ASN A 122 3.18 -25.19 -19.89
C ASN A 122 4.02 -23.96 -20.21
N LEU A 123 5.20 -23.84 -19.57
CA LEU A 123 6.13 -22.76 -19.84
C LEU A 123 6.63 -22.75 -21.29
N ILE A 124 6.88 -23.91 -21.89
CA ILE A 124 7.35 -24.02 -23.29
C ILE A 124 6.21 -24.15 -24.32
N SER A 125 4.95 -24.14 -23.87
CA SER A 125 3.78 -24.35 -24.75
C SER A 125 3.62 -23.27 -25.82
N PHE A 126 4.24 -22.10 -25.65
CA PHE A 126 4.27 -21.03 -26.65
C PHE A 126 4.94 -21.43 -27.98
N LEU A 127 5.76 -22.49 -27.97
CA LEU A 127 6.36 -23.08 -29.17
C LEU A 127 5.43 -24.05 -29.89
N SER A 128 4.30 -24.41 -29.27
CA SER A 128 3.31 -25.32 -29.82
C SER A 128 2.09 -24.57 -30.35
N ASP A 129 1.21 -25.28 -31.06
CA ASP A 129 -0.02 -24.70 -31.61
C ASP A 129 -1.04 -24.31 -30.53
N SER A 130 -0.89 -24.80 -29.29
CA SER A 130 -1.77 -24.51 -28.16
C SER A 130 -1.00 -23.85 -27.01
N MET A 131 -1.23 -22.55 -26.80
CA MET A 131 -0.62 -21.78 -25.71
C MET A 131 -1.32 -22.11 -24.37
N GLU A 132 -0.55 -22.59 -23.39
CA GLU A 132 -0.97 -22.75 -22.00
C GLU A 132 -0.20 -21.80 -21.08
N HIS A 133 -0.87 -21.23 -20.07
CA HIS A 133 -0.22 -20.36 -19.10
C HIS A 133 0.33 -21.16 -17.90
N PRO A 134 1.64 -21.10 -17.60
CA PRO A 134 2.19 -21.73 -16.40
C PRO A 134 1.65 -21.03 -15.14
N GLN A 135 1.21 -21.82 -14.16
CA GLN A 135 0.66 -21.31 -12.89
C GLN A 135 1.41 -21.88 -11.70
N LEU A 136 1.78 -21.01 -10.75
CA LEU A 136 2.22 -21.41 -9.42
C LEU A 136 1.04 -21.37 -8.45
N LYS A 137 0.95 -22.35 -7.55
CA LYS A 137 -0.03 -22.33 -6.47
C LYS A 137 0.60 -21.77 -5.20
N TYR A 138 -0.02 -20.76 -4.63
CA TYR A 138 0.39 -20.12 -3.39
C TYR A 138 -0.71 -20.26 -2.34
N TYR A 139 -0.37 -20.85 -1.21
CA TYR A 139 -1.23 -21.03 -0.06
C TYR A 139 -0.73 -20.13 1.05
N CYS A 140 -1.61 -19.37 1.71
CA CYS A 140 -1.22 -18.52 2.83
C CYS A 140 -2.17 -18.69 4.01
N ASN A 141 -1.61 -18.74 5.21
CA ASN A 141 -2.37 -18.81 6.44
C ASN A 141 -2.62 -17.39 6.98
N GLN A 142 -3.70 -16.77 6.51
CA GLN A 142 -4.11 -15.45 6.97
C GLN A 142 -4.63 -15.45 8.43
N LYS A 143 -5.01 -16.62 8.96
CA LYS A 143 -5.50 -16.78 10.34
C LYS A 143 -4.37 -16.64 11.37
N ALA A 144 -3.17 -17.13 11.05
CA ALA A 144 -2.05 -17.14 11.98
C ALA A 144 -1.63 -15.72 12.41
N ASN A 145 -1.57 -14.78 11.45
CA ASN A 145 -1.20 -13.40 11.72
C ASN A 145 -1.61 -12.48 10.55
N ALA A 146 -2.07 -11.26 10.83
CA ALA A 146 -2.52 -10.32 9.79
C ALA A 146 -1.38 -9.70 8.95
N ILE A 147 -0.15 -9.64 9.49
CA ILE A 147 1.02 -9.09 8.81
C ILE A 147 1.77 -10.17 8.03
N ALA A 148 1.73 -11.42 8.50
CA ALA A 148 2.48 -12.52 7.86
C ALA A 148 2.17 -12.66 6.35
N PRO A 149 0.92 -12.60 5.87
CA PRO A 149 0.62 -12.59 4.43
C PRO A 149 1.36 -11.49 3.66
N LYS A 150 1.51 -10.29 4.24
CA LYS A 150 2.25 -9.19 3.60
C LYS A 150 3.76 -9.46 3.52
N ILE A 151 4.30 -10.24 4.44
CA ILE A 151 5.70 -10.68 4.41
C ILE A 151 5.86 -11.81 3.40
N THR A 152 4.99 -12.83 3.44
CA THR A 152 5.06 -13.98 2.52
C THR A 152 4.69 -13.62 1.09
N ASP A 153 3.94 -12.55 0.85
CA ASP A 153 3.69 -12.01 -0.49
C ASP A 153 5.00 -11.51 -1.15
N LYS A 154 5.97 -11.01 -0.39
CA LYS A 154 7.31 -10.72 -0.93
C LYS A 154 8.02 -11.98 -1.41
N ALA A 155 7.81 -13.09 -0.70
CA ALA A 155 8.33 -14.40 -1.08
C ALA A 155 7.70 -14.86 -2.42
N LYS A 156 6.37 -14.69 -2.56
CA LYS A 156 5.65 -14.93 -3.83
C LYS A 156 6.24 -14.08 -4.97
N THR A 157 6.46 -12.78 -4.75
CA THR A 157 7.05 -11.90 -5.78
C THR A 157 8.46 -12.33 -6.17
N ALA A 158 9.31 -12.71 -5.20
CA ALA A 158 10.66 -13.19 -5.48
C ALA A 158 10.64 -14.47 -6.33
N VAL A 159 9.73 -15.41 -6.04
CA VAL A 159 9.57 -16.61 -6.86
C VAL A 159 9.05 -16.26 -8.26
N GLN A 160 8.10 -15.34 -8.37
CA GLN A 160 7.58 -14.89 -9.66
C GLN A 160 8.68 -14.25 -10.52
N GLN A 161 9.54 -13.42 -9.93
CA GLN A 161 10.72 -12.86 -10.60
C GLN A 161 11.69 -13.96 -11.05
N GLN A 162 11.94 -14.95 -10.18
CA GLN A 162 12.80 -16.09 -10.53
C GLN A 162 12.23 -16.91 -11.69
N VAL A 163 10.92 -17.18 -11.70
CA VAL A 163 10.23 -17.86 -12.82
C VAL A 163 10.42 -17.07 -14.10
N ASN A 164 10.18 -15.76 -14.06
CA ASN A 164 10.34 -14.91 -15.24
C ASN A 164 11.78 -14.93 -15.73
N GLN A 165 12.76 -14.88 -14.83
CA GLN A 165 14.17 -14.98 -15.20
C GLN A 165 14.49 -16.34 -15.84
N THR A 166 14.06 -17.45 -15.23
CA THR A 166 14.28 -18.79 -15.78
C THR A 166 13.55 -18.98 -17.11
N PHE A 167 12.40 -18.35 -17.33
CA PHE A 167 11.73 -18.34 -18.63
C PHE A 167 12.60 -17.67 -19.70
N ILE A 168 13.12 -16.49 -19.41
CA ILE A 168 14.04 -15.77 -20.31
C ILE A 168 15.32 -16.59 -20.53
N ASP A 169 15.92 -17.13 -19.49
CA ASP A 169 17.13 -17.96 -19.57
C ASP A 169 16.88 -19.25 -20.36
N THR A 170 15.69 -19.85 -20.25
CA THR A 170 15.29 -21.02 -21.04
C THR A 170 15.19 -20.66 -22.52
N ILE A 171 14.56 -19.51 -22.85
CA ILE A 171 14.52 -19.00 -24.22
C ILE A 171 15.96 -18.81 -24.75
N VAL A 172 16.82 -18.13 -23.98
CA VAL A 172 18.21 -17.83 -24.37
C VAL A 172 19.07 -19.10 -24.48
N SER A 173 18.97 -20.04 -23.54
CA SER A 173 19.76 -21.28 -23.54
C SER A 173 19.30 -22.25 -24.63
N THR A 174 18.01 -22.26 -24.97
CA THR A 174 17.50 -23.04 -26.10
C THR A 174 18.02 -22.47 -27.42
N ILE A 175 18.08 -21.13 -27.54
CA ILE A 175 18.69 -20.43 -28.68
C ILE A 175 20.20 -20.75 -28.78
N ALA A 176 20.90 -20.87 -27.65
CA ALA A 176 22.34 -21.15 -27.62
C ALA A 176 22.70 -22.63 -27.84
N GLY A 177 21.94 -23.56 -27.25
CA GLY A 177 22.20 -25.01 -27.27
C GLY A 177 21.92 -25.68 -28.63
N THR A 178 21.05 -25.08 -29.45
CA THR A 178 20.86 -25.48 -30.86
C THR A 178 22.03 -25.10 -31.75
N GLY A 179 22.94 -24.21 -31.32
CA GLY A 179 24.15 -23.89 -32.06
C GLY A 179 25.14 -25.06 -32.15
N ASP A 180 25.24 -25.90 -31.12
CA ASP A 180 26.27 -26.95 -31.06
C ASP A 180 25.85 -28.26 -31.77
N SER A 181 24.55 -28.52 -31.89
CA SER A 181 23.99 -29.70 -32.57
C SER A 181 23.61 -29.45 -34.03
N VAL A 182 23.32 -28.21 -34.43
CA VAL A 182 22.93 -27.86 -35.82
C VAL A 182 24.15 -27.65 -36.74
N ILE A 183 25.35 -27.39 -36.21
CA ILE A 183 26.56 -27.23 -37.05
C ILE A 183 27.04 -28.57 -37.67
N LYS A 184 26.60 -29.73 -37.16
CA LYS A 184 27.13 -31.03 -37.62
C LYS A 184 26.27 -31.82 -38.61
N ASP A 185 24.97 -31.56 -38.72
CA ASP A 185 24.09 -32.25 -39.68
C ASP A 185 23.29 -31.23 -40.51
N ALA A 186 24.02 -30.45 -41.30
CA ALA A 186 23.47 -29.58 -42.33
C ALA A 186 23.03 -30.41 -43.56
N ASP A 187 21.96 -31.20 -43.41
CA ASP A 187 21.16 -31.67 -44.54
C ASP A 187 19.83 -32.30 -44.05
N LYS A 188 18.78 -31.46 -43.90
CA LYS A 188 17.37 -31.71 -44.29
C LYS A 188 16.35 -30.91 -43.44
N GLU A 189 15.63 -30.01 -44.12
CA GLU A 189 14.18 -29.74 -44.00
C GLU A 189 13.50 -29.42 -42.65
N THR A 190 14.21 -29.23 -41.54
CA THR A 190 13.65 -28.55 -40.35
C THR A 190 14.21 -27.14 -40.26
N GLY A 191 13.42 -26.14 -40.70
CA GLY A 191 13.74 -24.73 -40.50
C GLY A 191 13.94 -24.41 -39.00
N SER A 192 14.83 -23.48 -38.70
CA SER A 192 15.22 -23.18 -37.32
C SER A 192 14.04 -22.71 -36.47
N LEU A 193 14.07 -22.92 -35.16
CA LEU A 193 13.08 -22.35 -34.24
C LEU A 193 13.04 -20.81 -34.31
N MET A 194 14.16 -20.18 -34.70
CA MET A 194 14.25 -18.76 -35.02
C MET A 194 13.34 -18.42 -36.20
N ASP A 195 13.35 -19.24 -37.26
CA ASP A 195 12.39 -19.11 -38.36
C ASP A 195 10.96 -19.32 -37.86
N ALA A 196 10.70 -20.25 -36.93
CA ALA A 196 9.36 -20.46 -36.37
C ALA A 196 8.86 -19.23 -35.56
N VAL A 197 9.72 -18.62 -34.74
CA VAL A 197 9.41 -17.40 -33.96
C VAL A 197 9.29 -16.19 -34.89
N ILE A 198 10.21 -16.01 -35.84
CA ILE A 198 10.14 -14.97 -36.88
C ILE A 198 8.86 -15.15 -37.69
N ASN A 199 8.48 -16.37 -38.08
CA ASN A 199 7.25 -16.64 -38.83
C ASN A 199 6.01 -16.36 -37.99
N ARG A 200 5.99 -16.70 -36.69
CA ARG A 200 4.88 -16.38 -35.77
C ARG A 200 4.76 -14.88 -35.53
N LEU A 201 5.86 -14.18 -35.31
CA LEU A 201 5.89 -12.72 -35.19
C LEU A 201 5.47 -12.06 -36.51
N THR A 202 5.99 -12.52 -37.65
CA THR A 202 5.60 -12.03 -38.98
C THR A 202 4.13 -12.27 -39.27
N SER A 203 3.58 -13.41 -38.82
CA SER A 203 2.14 -13.70 -38.89
C SER A 203 1.34 -12.73 -38.03
N ALA A 204 1.73 -12.51 -36.77
CA ALA A 204 1.11 -11.50 -35.91
C ALA A 204 1.21 -10.09 -36.53
N ARG A 205 2.36 -9.74 -37.12
CA ARG A 205 2.61 -8.46 -37.79
C ARG A 205 1.70 -8.23 -38.97
N THR A 206 1.45 -9.29 -39.74
CA THR A 206 0.56 -9.31 -40.89
C THR A 206 -0.89 -9.13 -40.42
N THR A 207 -1.31 -9.83 -39.38
CA THR A 207 -2.63 -9.65 -38.75
C THR A 207 -2.84 -8.21 -38.25
N LEU A 208 -1.85 -7.61 -37.57
CA LEU A 208 -1.91 -6.21 -37.16
C LEU A 208 -1.98 -5.26 -38.35
N SER A 209 -1.32 -5.56 -39.47
CA SER A 209 -1.43 -4.78 -40.70
C SER A 209 -2.85 -4.85 -41.30
N THR A 210 -3.50 -6.00 -41.21
CA THR A 210 -4.90 -6.15 -41.62
C THR A 210 -5.82 -5.33 -40.74
N TYR A 211 -5.62 -5.33 -39.41
CA TYR A 211 -6.38 -4.48 -38.50
C TYR A 211 -6.15 -2.98 -38.75
N ASP A 212 -4.96 -2.57 -39.17
CA ASP A 212 -4.65 -1.17 -39.52
C ASP A 212 -5.45 -0.73 -40.75
N VAL A 213 -5.56 -1.59 -41.77
CA VAL A 213 -6.43 -1.34 -42.94
C VAL A 213 -7.90 -1.22 -42.52
N ILE A 214 -8.37 -2.07 -41.60
CA ILE A 214 -9.75 -2.04 -41.11
C ILE A 214 -10.02 -0.74 -40.33
N LEU A 215 -9.13 -0.35 -39.41
CA LEU A 215 -9.26 0.90 -38.64
C LEU A 215 -9.24 2.14 -39.53
N ASN A 216 -8.36 2.18 -40.55
CA ASN A 216 -8.34 3.26 -41.53
C ASN A 216 -9.67 3.35 -42.30
N SER A 217 -10.24 2.20 -42.66
CA SER A 217 -11.52 2.13 -43.34
C SER A 217 -12.67 2.57 -42.43
N MET A 218 -12.65 2.20 -41.14
CA MET A 218 -13.64 2.63 -40.15
C MET A 218 -13.57 4.13 -39.83
N LEU A 219 -12.37 4.70 -39.75
CA LEU A 219 -12.16 6.14 -39.61
C LEU A 219 -12.72 6.88 -40.83
N ALA A 220 -12.40 6.42 -42.03
CA ALA A 220 -12.94 6.99 -43.27
C ALA A 220 -14.47 6.92 -43.33
N ILE A 221 -15.07 5.80 -42.90
CA ILE A 221 -16.52 5.67 -42.78
C ILE A 221 -17.03 6.68 -41.76
N THR A 222 -16.45 6.75 -40.55
CA THR A 222 -16.89 7.66 -39.48
C THR A 222 -16.78 9.14 -39.88
N ASP A 223 -15.74 9.54 -40.61
CA ASP A 223 -15.56 10.91 -41.12
C ASP A 223 -16.60 11.26 -42.19
N LEU A 224 -16.91 10.32 -43.08
CA LEU A 224 -17.98 10.45 -44.06
C LEU A 224 -19.35 10.52 -43.37
N THR A 225 -19.59 9.66 -42.37
CA THR A 225 -20.79 9.65 -41.51
C THR A 225 -20.96 11.01 -40.81
N SER A 226 -19.87 11.58 -40.29
CA SER A 226 -19.85 12.94 -39.71
C SER A 226 -20.23 14.00 -40.75
N SER A 227 -19.61 13.94 -41.93
CA SER A 227 -19.88 14.87 -43.04
C SER A 227 -21.34 14.81 -43.48
N ILE A 228 -21.90 13.60 -43.59
CA ILE A 228 -23.31 13.34 -43.92
C ILE A 228 -24.24 13.88 -42.82
N SER A 229 -23.90 13.67 -41.54
CA SER A 229 -24.70 14.18 -40.40
C SER A 229 -24.73 15.71 -40.34
N SER A 230 -23.67 16.39 -40.80
CA SER A 230 -23.56 17.85 -40.82
C SER A 230 -24.18 18.52 -42.06
N SER A 231 -24.49 17.75 -43.11
CA SER A 231 -25.01 18.27 -44.38
C SER A 231 -26.55 18.32 -44.37
N SER A 232 -27.15 19.51 -44.49
CA SER A 232 -28.62 19.72 -44.41
C SER A 232 -29.36 19.42 -45.72
N ASN A 233 -30.38 18.53 -45.63
CA ASN A 233 -31.60 18.29 -46.47
C ASN A 233 -31.58 18.36 -48.01
N SER A 234 -30.49 18.73 -48.68
CA SER A 234 -30.51 19.07 -50.11
C SER A 234 -30.02 17.94 -51.05
N ALA A 235 -29.60 16.80 -50.49
CA ALA A 235 -28.95 15.70 -51.22
C ALA A 235 -29.49 14.30 -50.86
N ALA A 236 -30.76 14.20 -50.43
CA ALA A 236 -31.33 12.97 -49.85
C ALA A 236 -31.10 11.66 -50.65
N PRO A 237 -31.20 11.61 -52.00
CA PRO A 237 -30.95 10.36 -52.75
C PRO A 237 -29.46 9.96 -52.78
N GLN A 238 -28.55 10.93 -52.85
CA GLN A 238 -27.10 10.68 -52.87
C GLN A 238 -26.59 10.27 -51.49
N VAL A 239 -27.16 10.86 -50.44
CA VAL A 239 -26.86 10.45 -49.06
C VAL A 239 -27.34 9.02 -48.81
N TYR A 240 -28.57 8.69 -49.19
CA TYR A 240 -29.13 7.35 -48.99
C TYR A 240 -28.33 6.25 -49.70
N THR A 241 -27.91 6.50 -50.95
CA THR A 241 -27.05 5.56 -51.70
C THR A 241 -25.65 5.44 -51.09
N GLN A 242 -25.07 6.53 -50.59
CA GLN A 242 -23.79 6.50 -49.89
C GLN A 242 -23.86 5.73 -48.56
N LEU A 243 -24.97 5.86 -47.81
CA LEU A 243 -25.20 5.13 -46.57
C LEU A 243 -25.31 3.61 -46.82
N GLN A 244 -26.00 3.20 -47.89
CA GLN A 244 -26.10 1.78 -48.27
C GLN A 244 -24.73 1.18 -48.65
N LEU A 245 -23.93 1.93 -49.42
CA LEU A 245 -22.57 1.50 -49.78
C LEU A 245 -21.68 1.34 -48.53
N GLN A 246 -21.79 2.25 -47.57
CA GLN A 246 -21.05 2.16 -46.31
C GLN A 246 -21.50 0.98 -45.45
N GLN A 247 -22.81 0.71 -45.38
CA GLN A 247 -23.31 -0.48 -44.67
C GLN A 247 -22.75 -1.77 -45.27
N GLN A 248 -22.63 -1.84 -46.60
CA GLN A 248 -22.03 -3.00 -47.28
C GLN A 248 -20.52 -3.11 -46.99
N GLN A 249 -19.80 -2.00 -46.95
CA GLN A 249 -18.38 -1.97 -46.54
C GLN A 249 -18.20 -2.43 -45.10
N LEU A 250 -19.09 -2.03 -44.18
CA LEU A 250 -19.04 -2.45 -42.78
C LEU A 250 -19.23 -3.97 -42.63
N ILE A 251 -20.13 -4.58 -43.40
CA ILE A 251 -20.33 -6.04 -43.42
C ILE A 251 -19.06 -6.75 -43.90
N THR A 252 -18.41 -6.23 -44.95
CA THR A 252 -17.14 -6.80 -45.44
C THR A 252 -16.02 -6.67 -44.42
N LEU A 253 -15.92 -5.53 -43.74
CA LEU A 253 -14.93 -5.31 -42.67
C LEU A 253 -15.20 -6.23 -41.47
N GLN A 254 -16.45 -6.43 -41.07
CA GLN A 254 -16.81 -7.36 -39.99
C GLN A 254 -16.39 -8.80 -40.33
N ALA A 255 -16.58 -9.23 -41.58
CA ALA A 255 -16.11 -10.53 -42.04
C ALA A 255 -14.58 -10.64 -41.99
N LEU A 256 -13.84 -9.57 -42.32
CA LEU A 256 -12.38 -9.52 -42.23
C LEU A 256 -11.88 -9.55 -40.78
N VAL A 257 -12.56 -8.90 -39.83
CA VAL A 257 -12.23 -8.99 -38.39
C VAL A 257 -12.41 -10.43 -37.90
N ASN A 258 -13.56 -11.03 -38.21
CA ASN A 258 -13.89 -12.39 -37.79
C ASN A 258 -12.98 -13.45 -38.45
N GLY A 259 -12.50 -13.21 -39.66
CA GLY A 259 -11.62 -14.12 -40.40
C GLY A 259 -10.14 -14.06 -40.02
N ASN A 260 -9.71 -13.02 -39.29
CA ASN A 260 -8.31 -12.80 -38.92
C ASN A 260 -8.06 -12.84 -37.40
N SER A 261 -9.00 -13.39 -36.61
CA SER A 261 -8.87 -13.51 -35.17
C SER A 261 -7.78 -14.51 -34.78
N ALA A 262 -6.54 -14.05 -34.65
CA ALA A 262 -5.50 -14.80 -33.95
C ALA A 262 -5.88 -14.88 -32.46
N GLU A 263 -5.75 -16.06 -31.85
CA GLU A 263 -6.17 -16.34 -30.47
C GLU A 263 -5.46 -15.42 -29.45
N SER A 264 -4.21 -15.05 -29.74
CA SER A 264 -3.40 -14.09 -28.99
C SER A 264 -3.82 -12.61 -29.13
N LEU A 265 -4.70 -12.29 -30.08
CA LEU A 265 -5.22 -10.94 -30.35
C LEU A 265 -6.74 -10.85 -30.17
N ASN A 266 -7.33 -11.79 -29.42
CA ASN A 266 -8.77 -11.86 -29.18
C ASN A 266 -9.36 -10.59 -28.55
N GLU A 267 -8.63 -9.93 -27.67
CA GLU A 267 -9.06 -8.66 -27.05
C GLU A 267 -9.17 -7.53 -28.09
N LEU A 268 -8.19 -7.43 -29.00
CA LEU A 268 -8.19 -6.44 -30.07
C LEU A 268 -9.31 -6.70 -31.09
N SER A 269 -9.53 -7.97 -31.45
CA SER A 269 -10.66 -8.39 -32.30
C SER A 269 -12.01 -8.03 -31.66
N SER A 270 -12.15 -8.25 -30.36
CA SER A 270 -13.37 -7.94 -29.59
C SER A 270 -13.62 -6.43 -29.53
N ALA A 271 -12.57 -5.63 -29.26
CA ALA A 271 -12.66 -4.18 -29.26
C ALA A 271 -13.08 -3.63 -30.63
N LEU A 272 -12.51 -4.16 -31.71
CA LEU A 272 -12.81 -3.76 -33.08
C LEU A 272 -14.25 -4.13 -33.49
N SER A 273 -14.71 -5.32 -33.09
CA SER A 273 -16.10 -5.77 -33.31
C SER A 273 -17.13 -4.92 -32.56
N ASN A 274 -16.80 -4.51 -31.33
CA ASN A 274 -17.63 -3.60 -30.55
C ASN A 274 -17.73 -2.21 -31.22
N GLN A 275 -16.60 -1.67 -31.68
CA GLN A 275 -16.57 -0.39 -32.41
C GLN A 275 -17.32 -0.48 -33.74
N MET A 276 -17.20 -1.59 -34.48
CA MET A 276 -17.96 -1.85 -35.70
C MET A 276 -19.47 -1.84 -35.46
N SER A 277 -19.91 -2.50 -34.39
CA SER A 277 -21.33 -2.53 -33.98
C SER A 277 -21.85 -1.13 -33.63
N GLN A 278 -21.03 -0.29 -33.00
CA GLN A 278 -21.36 1.11 -32.73
C GLN A 278 -21.50 1.93 -34.02
N ILE A 279 -20.57 1.79 -34.97
CA ILE A 279 -20.66 2.45 -36.29
C ILE A 279 -21.94 2.00 -37.01
N GLN A 280 -22.26 0.69 -36.96
CA GLN A 280 -23.48 0.16 -37.57
C GLN A 280 -24.74 0.76 -36.91
N SER A 281 -24.77 0.89 -35.58
CA SER A 281 -25.87 1.56 -34.87
C SER A 281 -26.00 3.02 -35.27
N ILE A 282 -24.89 3.77 -35.34
CA ILE A 282 -24.87 5.18 -35.78
C ILE A 282 -25.40 5.30 -37.20
N MET A 283 -25.01 4.39 -38.09
CA MET A 283 -25.45 4.35 -39.49
C MET A 283 -26.95 4.02 -39.63
N SER A 284 -27.47 3.11 -38.82
CA SER A 284 -28.90 2.80 -38.75
C SER A 284 -29.69 4.00 -38.23
N SER A 285 -29.24 4.63 -37.14
CA SER A 285 -29.87 5.85 -36.61
C SER A 285 -29.81 7.00 -37.62
N LEU A 286 -28.75 7.14 -38.40
CA LEU A 286 -28.69 8.08 -39.53
C LEU A 286 -29.72 7.78 -40.60
N THR A 287 -29.87 6.50 -40.97
CA THR A 287 -30.86 6.07 -41.98
C THR A 287 -32.28 6.36 -41.51
N GLU A 288 -32.58 6.13 -40.23
CA GLU A 288 -33.86 6.46 -39.59
C GLU A 288 -34.09 7.98 -39.52
N LEU A 289 -33.07 8.77 -39.15
CA LEU A 289 -33.13 10.24 -39.08
C LEU A 289 -33.45 10.86 -40.45
N TYR A 290 -32.84 10.31 -41.52
CA TYR A 290 -33.16 10.69 -42.90
C TYR A 290 -34.57 10.26 -43.35
N SER A 291 -35.16 9.23 -42.74
CA SER A 291 -36.53 8.77 -43.04
C SER A 291 -37.61 9.59 -42.33
N ASP A 292 -37.38 10.01 -41.08
CA ASP A 292 -38.42 10.61 -40.23
C ASP A 292 -38.39 12.15 -40.12
N MET A 293 -37.35 12.83 -40.65
CA MET A 293 -37.20 14.30 -40.71
C MET A 293 -37.41 15.08 -39.38
N ASN A 294 -37.47 14.42 -38.23
CA ASN A 294 -37.67 15.05 -36.91
C ASN A 294 -36.49 14.71 -35.98
N MET A 295 -35.73 15.74 -35.58
CA MET A 295 -34.33 15.65 -35.18
C MET A 295 -34.05 15.19 -33.74
N ASP A 296 -32.96 14.43 -33.59
CA ASP A 296 -31.96 14.65 -32.54
C ASP A 296 -30.51 14.51 -33.08
N VAL A 297 -30.07 15.50 -33.86
CA VAL A 297 -28.74 15.51 -34.54
C VAL A 297 -27.59 15.71 -33.54
N ALA A 298 -27.87 16.24 -32.35
CA ALA A 298 -26.87 16.51 -31.32
C ALA A 298 -26.32 15.22 -30.70
N ASP A 299 -27.20 14.28 -30.35
CA ASP A 299 -26.81 12.99 -29.78
C ASP A 299 -26.05 12.13 -30.80
N LEU A 300 -26.48 12.17 -32.06
CA LEU A 300 -25.79 11.51 -33.16
C LEU A 300 -24.37 12.08 -33.37
N SER A 301 -24.23 13.41 -33.38
CA SER A 301 -22.92 14.06 -33.49
C SER A 301 -22.00 13.72 -32.32
N ALA A 302 -22.54 13.60 -31.10
CA ALA A 302 -21.80 13.19 -29.91
C ALA A 302 -21.32 11.72 -30.04
N ALA A 303 -22.19 10.81 -30.49
CA ALA A 303 -21.85 9.41 -30.72
C ALA A 303 -20.74 9.26 -31.79
N ILE A 304 -20.87 9.95 -32.92
CA ILE A 304 -19.85 9.96 -33.99
C ILE A 304 -18.48 10.42 -33.46
N LYS A 305 -18.46 11.48 -32.64
CA LYS A 305 -17.21 12.02 -32.06
C LYS A 305 -16.56 11.04 -31.07
N LEU A 306 -17.34 10.36 -30.23
CA LEU A 306 -16.85 9.35 -29.30
C LEU A 306 -16.27 8.13 -30.03
N THR A 307 -16.96 7.65 -31.06
CA THR A 307 -16.49 6.52 -31.88
C THR A 307 -15.23 6.89 -32.67
N SER A 308 -15.16 8.07 -33.28
CA SER A 308 -13.96 8.56 -33.99
C SER A 308 -12.75 8.68 -33.05
N GLY A 309 -12.94 9.24 -31.85
CA GLY A 309 -11.89 9.32 -30.83
C GLY A 309 -11.37 7.95 -30.39
N SER A 310 -12.28 6.98 -30.17
CA SER A 310 -11.93 5.61 -29.78
C SER A 310 -11.16 4.85 -30.87
N LEU A 311 -11.58 4.99 -32.13
CA LEU A 311 -10.90 4.43 -33.30
C LEU A 311 -9.48 4.99 -33.46
N THR A 312 -9.32 6.31 -33.25
CA THR A 312 -8.02 6.98 -33.33
C THR A 312 -7.06 6.45 -32.27
N GLN A 313 -7.51 6.34 -31.02
CA GLN A 313 -6.71 5.77 -29.93
C GLN A 313 -6.32 4.31 -30.19
N THR A 314 -7.25 3.51 -30.71
CA THR A 314 -6.98 2.10 -31.06
C THR A 314 -5.96 2.00 -32.20
N LYS A 315 -6.01 2.91 -33.18
CA LYS A 315 -5.03 2.99 -34.27
C LYS A 315 -3.63 3.40 -33.78
N GLU A 316 -3.53 4.35 -32.86
CA GLU A 316 -2.23 4.74 -32.27
C GLU A 316 -1.59 3.58 -31.51
N LEU A 317 -2.35 2.88 -30.68
CA LEU A 317 -1.89 1.67 -29.97
C LEU A 317 -1.46 0.56 -30.94
N LEU A 318 -2.25 0.34 -32.00
CA LEU A 318 -1.92 -0.63 -33.04
C LEU A 318 -0.61 -0.29 -33.75
N SER A 319 -0.41 1.00 -34.08
CA SER A 319 0.81 1.48 -34.73
C SER A 319 2.05 1.32 -33.84
N ASP A 320 1.92 1.55 -32.54
CA ASP A 320 2.99 1.29 -31.56
C ASP A 320 3.33 -0.20 -31.48
N LEU A 321 2.33 -1.07 -31.36
CA LEU A 321 2.51 -2.53 -31.36
C LEU A 321 3.19 -3.02 -32.65
N LYS A 322 2.73 -2.51 -33.80
CA LYS A 322 3.28 -2.78 -35.13
C LYS A 322 4.77 -2.44 -35.20
N THR A 323 5.14 -1.26 -34.71
CA THR A 323 6.53 -0.77 -34.66
C THR A 323 7.40 -1.63 -33.74
N LYS A 324 6.89 -1.96 -32.54
CA LYS A 324 7.59 -2.84 -31.59
C LYS A 324 7.85 -4.22 -32.17
N LEU A 325 6.87 -4.75 -32.91
CA LEU A 325 6.96 -6.08 -33.49
C LEU A 325 7.87 -6.09 -34.73
N ASP A 326 7.89 -5.02 -35.52
CA ASP A 326 8.91 -4.81 -36.57
C ASP A 326 10.32 -4.75 -35.98
N ASN A 327 10.50 -4.02 -34.88
CA ASN A 327 11.80 -3.94 -34.20
C ASN A 327 12.24 -5.32 -33.67
N ALA A 328 11.31 -6.10 -33.11
CA ALA A 328 11.58 -7.47 -32.66
C ALA A 328 11.98 -8.38 -33.83
N ILE A 329 11.21 -8.38 -34.93
CA ILE A 329 11.52 -9.17 -36.14
C ILE A 329 12.87 -8.77 -36.72
N ASN A 330 13.15 -7.47 -36.86
CA ASN A 330 14.42 -6.98 -37.39
C ASN A 330 15.60 -7.36 -36.49
N THR A 331 15.42 -7.29 -35.18
CA THR A 331 16.43 -7.72 -34.21
C THR A 331 16.70 -9.22 -34.37
N LEU A 332 15.65 -10.04 -34.46
CA LEU A 332 15.78 -11.48 -34.67
C LEU A 332 16.42 -11.83 -36.01
N ASN A 333 16.02 -11.18 -37.12
CA ASN A 333 16.64 -11.36 -38.43
C ASN A 333 18.13 -10.98 -38.42
N THR A 334 18.49 -9.89 -37.73
CA THR A 334 19.91 -9.46 -37.60
C THR A 334 20.72 -10.50 -36.82
N ILE A 335 20.11 -11.12 -35.80
CA ILE A 335 20.70 -12.22 -35.02
C ILE A 335 20.87 -13.49 -35.88
N THR A 336 19.96 -13.78 -36.82
CA THR A 336 20.04 -14.92 -37.74
C THR A 336 21.10 -14.73 -38.83
N GLU A 337 21.30 -13.49 -39.31
CA GLU A 337 22.15 -13.20 -40.47
C GLU A 337 23.63 -12.94 -40.14
N GLN A 338 23.95 -12.51 -38.92
CA GLN A 338 25.33 -12.32 -38.49
C GLN A 338 25.80 -13.53 -37.67
N ASP A 339 26.96 -14.09 -38.03
CA ASP A 339 27.74 -15.11 -37.31
C ASP A 339 28.16 -14.61 -35.89
N THR A 340 27.18 -14.27 -35.06
CA THR A 340 27.30 -13.41 -33.86
C THR A 340 26.94 -14.15 -32.59
N TYR A 341 27.47 -15.36 -32.47
CA TYR A 341 27.68 -15.99 -31.15
C TYR A 341 28.45 -15.06 -30.18
N GLY A 342 29.29 -14.16 -30.71
CA GLY A 342 30.06 -13.17 -29.92
C GLY A 342 29.22 -12.03 -29.34
N LEU A 343 28.24 -11.48 -30.08
CA LEU A 343 27.35 -10.44 -29.57
C LEU A 343 26.36 -11.02 -28.56
N LEU A 344 25.88 -12.24 -28.82
CA LEU A 344 25.03 -12.98 -27.87
C LEU A 344 25.81 -13.29 -26.58
N SER A 345 27.11 -13.65 -26.66
CA SER A 345 27.97 -13.85 -25.49
C SER A 345 28.26 -12.55 -24.71
N GLU A 346 28.27 -11.41 -25.39
CA GLU A 346 28.44 -10.08 -24.76
C GLU A 346 27.12 -9.60 -24.12
N MET A 347 25.97 -9.93 -24.73
CA MET A 347 24.64 -9.76 -24.13
C MET A 347 24.33 -10.76 -23.01
N LEU A 348 24.90 -11.97 -23.06
CA LEU A 348 24.89 -12.98 -21.98
C LEU A 348 25.68 -12.51 -20.75
N ASN A 349 26.68 -11.65 -20.94
CA ASN A 349 27.38 -10.95 -19.85
C ASN A 349 26.70 -9.62 -19.46
N ALA A 350 25.79 -9.11 -20.28
CA ALA A 350 25.00 -7.91 -19.99
C ALA A 350 23.70 -8.32 -19.30
N ASP A 351 23.82 -8.67 -18.02
CA ASP A 351 22.77 -8.75 -17.00
C ASP A 351 21.37 -9.13 -17.55
N ALA A 352 21.00 -10.41 -17.45
CA ALA A 352 19.70 -10.93 -17.87
C ALA A 352 18.50 -10.22 -17.19
N ASN A 353 18.75 -9.50 -16.09
CA ASN A 353 17.84 -8.54 -15.47
C ASN A 353 17.40 -7.42 -16.45
N THR A 354 18.30 -6.90 -17.29
CA THR A 354 18.03 -5.75 -18.17
C THR A 354 17.09 -6.11 -19.33
N LEU A 355 17.23 -7.30 -19.89
CA LEU A 355 16.37 -7.80 -20.96
C LEU A 355 15.00 -8.25 -20.40
N GLY A 356 14.99 -8.88 -19.22
CA GLY A 356 13.78 -9.23 -18.48
C GLY A 356 12.95 -7.99 -18.09
N ASP A 357 13.59 -6.93 -17.60
CA ASP A 357 12.95 -5.66 -17.25
C ASP A 357 12.38 -4.94 -18.48
N PHE A 358 13.11 -4.97 -19.61
CA PHE A 358 12.67 -4.36 -20.87
C PHE A 358 11.45 -5.06 -21.49
N LEU A 359 11.39 -6.40 -21.39
CA LEU A 359 10.28 -7.21 -21.90
C LEU A 359 9.07 -7.21 -20.95
N SER A 360 9.28 -7.03 -19.63
CA SER A 360 8.22 -7.18 -18.62
C SER A 360 7.53 -5.89 -18.20
N ALA A 361 8.07 -4.71 -18.53
CA ALA A 361 7.42 -3.44 -18.18
C ALA A 361 7.80 -2.30 -19.15
N PRO A 362 6.90 -1.83 -20.03
CA PRO A 362 7.18 -0.70 -20.94
C PRO A 362 7.31 0.66 -20.22
N VAL A 363 7.25 0.70 -18.89
CA VAL A 363 7.39 1.91 -18.07
C VAL A 363 8.23 1.58 -16.84
N ASN A 364 9.37 2.25 -16.68
CA ASN A 364 10.22 2.11 -15.51
C ASN A 364 9.71 3.06 -14.41
N ILE A 365 9.24 2.53 -13.27
CA ILE A 365 8.80 3.34 -12.13
C ILE A 365 10.02 3.67 -11.28
N THR A 366 10.52 4.89 -11.42
CA THR A 366 11.52 5.44 -10.50
C THR A 366 10.83 5.85 -9.20
N THR A 367 11.19 5.18 -8.09
CA THR A 367 10.64 5.50 -6.77
C THR A 367 11.55 6.47 -6.05
N GLU A 368 11.14 7.73 -5.95
CA GLU A 368 11.80 8.72 -5.08
C GLU A 368 11.11 8.79 -3.72
N GLN A 369 11.83 8.44 -2.65
CA GLN A 369 11.31 8.50 -1.29
C GLN A 369 11.42 9.94 -0.74
N VAL A 370 10.30 10.67 -0.72
CA VAL A 370 10.25 12.07 -0.26
C VAL A 370 10.63 12.22 1.22
N TYR A 371 10.18 11.28 2.07
CA TYR A 371 10.47 11.26 3.51
C TYR A 371 10.90 9.85 3.94
N ALA A 372 12.13 9.48 3.58
CA ALA A 372 12.67 8.15 3.87
C ALA A 372 12.83 7.92 5.38
N VAL A 373 12.35 6.77 5.86
CA VAL A 373 12.51 6.32 7.25
C VAL A 373 13.22 4.97 7.26
N LYS A 374 14.32 4.88 8.00
CA LYS A 374 15.22 3.71 7.99
C LYS A 374 14.63 2.42 8.57
N SER A 375 13.72 2.52 9.53
CA SER A 375 13.17 1.35 10.24
C SER A 375 11.69 1.51 10.54
N TYR A 376 10.97 0.39 10.58
CA TYR A 376 9.56 0.37 10.96
C TYR A 376 9.35 0.89 12.38
N GLY A 377 10.24 0.53 13.32
CA GLY A 377 10.20 1.02 14.69
C GLY A 377 10.29 2.54 14.80
N THR A 378 11.11 3.19 13.96
CA THR A 378 11.15 4.66 13.87
C THR A 378 9.80 5.21 13.41
N SER A 379 9.21 4.65 12.35
CA SER A 379 7.91 5.08 11.82
C SER A 379 6.77 4.87 12.83
N ALA A 380 6.83 3.81 13.64
CA ALA A 380 5.85 3.49 14.68
C ALA A 380 6.07 4.29 15.98
N SER A 381 7.26 4.86 16.19
CA SER A 381 7.62 5.54 17.44
C SER A 381 6.72 6.71 17.84
N PRO A 382 6.17 7.56 16.95
CA PRO A 382 5.22 8.61 17.32
C PRO A 382 4.02 8.05 18.07
N PHE A 383 3.44 6.96 17.57
CA PHE A 383 2.24 6.35 18.17
C PHE A 383 2.52 5.86 19.60
N TYR A 384 3.57 5.06 19.79
CA TYR A 384 3.90 4.54 21.12
C TYR A 384 4.39 5.62 22.09
N THR A 385 5.02 6.68 21.59
CA THR A 385 5.44 7.84 22.39
C THR A 385 4.24 8.62 22.90
N ILE A 386 3.30 8.97 22.03
CA ILE A 386 2.09 9.70 22.40
C ILE A 386 1.20 8.88 23.33
N LEU A 387 1.08 7.58 23.06
CA LEU A 387 0.35 6.66 23.93
C LEU A 387 0.98 6.56 25.33
N ALA A 388 2.31 6.48 25.41
CA ALA A 388 3.05 6.51 26.67
C ALA A 388 2.81 7.82 27.45
N LEU A 389 2.86 8.98 26.78
CA LEU A 389 2.63 10.28 27.43
C LEU A 389 1.22 10.39 28.01
N TRP A 390 0.20 9.95 27.26
CA TRP A 390 -1.18 9.95 27.75
C TRP A 390 -1.37 8.99 28.92
N PHE A 391 -0.83 7.77 28.79
CA PHE A 391 -0.85 6.78 29.86
C PHE A 391 -0.14 7.29 31.13
N GLY A 392 0.98 7.99 30.98
CA GLY A 392 1.67 8.68 32.08
C GLY A 392 0.77 9.70 32.77
N GLY A 393 0.06 10.54 32.01
CA GLY A 393 -0.93 11.48 32.55
C GLY A 393 -2.10 10.79 33.27
N LEU A 394 -2.56 9.66 32.75
CA LEU A 394 -3.66 8.88 33.33
C LEU A 394 -3.26 8.27 34.67
N ILE A 395 -2.10 7.60 34.75
CA ILE A 395 -1.63 7.03 36.02
C ILE A 395 -1.36 8.15 37.04
N LEU A 396 -0.85 9.31 36.59
CA LEU A 396 -0.65 10.45 37.49
C LEU A 396 -1.94 10.86 38.20
N VAL A 397 -3.06 11.00 37.48
CA VAL A 397 -4.34 11.37 38.10
C VAL A 397 -5.00 10.24 38.89
N ALA A 398 -4.73 8.99 38.55
CA ALA A 398 -5.25 7.83 39.27
C ALA A 398 -4.53 7.58 40.61
N ILE A 399 -3.24 7.91 40.72
CA ILE A 399 -2.44 7.65 41.93
C ILE A 399 -2.29 8.90 42.81
N MET A 400 -2.11 10.09 42.21
CA MET A 400 -1.91 11.32 42.97
C MET A 400 -3.24 12.03 43.24
N HIS A 401 -3.47 12.38 44.49
CA HIS A 401 -4.68 13.10 44.89
C HIS A 401 -4.70 14.52 44.29
N THR A 402 -5.77 14.81 43.55
CA THR A 402 -6.00 16.13 42.94
C THR A 402 -6.56 17.19 43.90
N PRO A 403 -7.33 16.88 44.97
CA PRO A 403 -7.76 17.89 45.94
C PRO A 403 -6.60 18.37 46.82
N VAL A 404 -6.59 19.68 47.14
CA VAL A 404 -5.68 20.26 48.12
C VAL A 404 -6.36 20.29 49.48
N HIS A 405 -6.02 19.33 50.35
CA HIS A 405 -6.52 19.29 51.72
C HIS A 405 -5.89 20.41 52.57
N PRO A 406 -6.63 20.92 53.59
CA PRO A 406 -6.06 21.87 54.55
C PRO A 406 -4.86 21.25 55.27
N ALA A 407 -3.73 21.95 55.26
CA ALA A 407 -2.51 21.55 55.95
C ALA A 407 -1.92 22.78 56.67
N PRO A 408 -1.09 22.61 57.73
CA PRO A 408 -0.52 23.74 58.48
C PRO A 408 0.25 24.73 57.59
N ASP A 409 0.87 24.23 56.53
CA ASP A 409 1.67 25.00 55.57
C ASP A 409 0.82 25.65 54.43
N ILE A 410 -0.48 25.35 54.35
CA ILE A 410 -1.38 25.79 53.28
C ILE A 410 -2.45 26.73 53.86
N PRO A 411 -2.53 28.00 53.39
CA PRO A 411 -3.53 28.95 53.88
C PRO A 411 -4.96 28.45 53.68
N ALA A 412 -5.77 28.50 54.74
CA ALA A 412 -7.16 28.05 54.72
C ALA A 412 -8.05 28.84 53.74
N ASP A 413 -7.67 30.09 53.46
CA ASP A 413 -8.34 31.04 52.56
C ASP A 413 -7.88 30.96 51.09
N ALA A 414 -7.01 29.99 50.74
CA ALA A 414 -6.51 29.84 49.38
C ALA A 414 -7.66 29.70 48.36
N LYS A 415 -7.67 30.57 47.34
CA LYS A 415 -8.73 30.62 46.32
C LYS A 415 -8.70 29.36 45.44
N ARG A 416 -9.84 29.03 44.81
CA ARG A 416 -9.97 27.83 43.95
C ARG A 416 -8.91 27.75 42.85
N TYR A 417 -8.68 28.83 42.10
CA TYR A 417 -7.64 28.86 41.08
C TYR A 417 -6.23 28.73 41.67
N GLU A 418 -5.97 29.21 42.88
CA GLU A 418 -4.67 29.06 43.53
C GLU A 418 -4.41 27.61 43.95
N LYS A 419 -5.44 26.89 44.40
CA LYS A 419 -5.38 25.45 44.68
C LYS A 419 -5.17 24.64 43.40
N PHE A 420 -5.92 24.96 42.35
CA PHE A 420 -5.83 24.33 41.04
C PHE A 420 -4.42 24.43 40.45
N PHE A 421 -3.89 25.64 40.26
CA PHE A 421 -2.56 25.83 39.68
C PHE A 421 -1.44 25.38 40.63
N GLY A 422 -1.61 25.52 41.95
CA GLY A 422 -0.64 25.08 42.94
C GLY A 422 -0.42 23.58 42.90
N ARG A 423 -1.50 22.79 42.88
CA ARG A 423 -1.43 21.32 42.78
C ARG A 423 -1.01 20.88 41.38
N TYR A 424 -1.52 21.51 40.32
CA TYR A 424 -1.18 21.12 38.95
C TYR A 424 0.33 21.13 38.68
N PHE A 425 1.09 22.04 39.31
CA PHE A 425 2.53 22.12 39.10
C PHE A 425 3.27 20.79 39.34
N ILE A 426 2.86 19.97 40.31
CA ILE A 426 3.52 18.68 40.52
C ILE A 426 3.22 17.69 39.39
N PHE A 427 1.98 17.69 38.88
CA PHE A 427 1.58 16.91 37.71
C PHE A 427 2.35 17.34 36.47
N PHE A 428 2.49 18.65 36.26
CA PHE A 428 3.30 19.21 35.20
C PHE A 428 4.76 18.77 35.33
N ALA A 429 5.38 18.94 36.50
CA ALA A 429 6.79 18.60 36.70
C ALA A 429 7.08 17.11 36.44
N VAL A 430 6.25 16.21 36.98
CA VAL A 430 6.40 14.76 36.73
C VAL A 430 6.13 14.42 35.27
N GLY A 431 5.11 15.03 34.65
CA GLY A 431 4.83 14.87 33.22
C GLY A 431 5.99 15.33 32.32
N GLN A 432 6.68 16.42 32.68
CA GLN A 432 7.86 16.87 31.94
C GLN A 432 9.04 15.92 32.12
N LEU A 433 9.23 15.35 33.33
CA LEU A 433 10.25 14.32 33.57
C LEU A 433 9.95 13.04 32.79
N GLN A 434 8.68 12.59 32.74
CA GLN A 434 8.24 11.48 31.90
C GLN A 434 8.57 11.75 30.43
N ALA A 435 8.19 12.93 29.91
CA ALA A 435 8.42 13.30 28.52
C ALA A 435 9.90 13.36 28.16
N LEU A 436 10.73 13.92 29.04
CA LEU A 436 12.17 13.96 28.87
C LEU A 436 12.76 12.54 28.87
N LEU A 437 12.38 11.70 29.84
CA LEU A 437 12.88 10.32 29.92
C LEU A 437 12.49 9.50 28.69
N ILE A 438 11.23 9.54 28.27
CA ILE A 438 10.75 8.89 27.04
C ILE A 438 11.57 9.35 25.85
N THR A 439 11.74 10.66 25.69
CA THR A 439 12.46 11.26 24.56
C THR A 439 13.94 10.84 24.55
N LEU A 440 14.62 10.91 25.69
CA LEU A 440 16.01 10.49 25.80
C LEU A 440 16.17 9.00 25.50
N GLY A 441 15.26 8.15 25.98
CA GLY A 441 15.31 6.72 25.65
C GLY A 441 15.04 6.45 24.17
N ASN A 442 14.07 7.14 23.56
CA ASN A 442 13.81 6.99 22.13
C ASN A 442 15.01 7.41 21.27
N LEU A 443 15.65 8.53 21.61
CA LEU A 443 16.77 9.08 20.83
C LEU A 443 18.11 8.39 21.11
N LEU A 444 18.41 8.05 22.36
CA LEU A 444 19.74 7.57 22.79
C LEU A 444 19.80 6.06 23.03
N TYR A 445 18.73 5.47 23.58
CA TYR A 445 18.71 4.05 23.92
C TYR A 445 18.20 3.20 22.76
N ILE A 446 17.06 3.57 22.19
CA ILE A 446 16.48 2.88 21.02
C ILE A 446 17.17 3.33 19.72
N GLY A 447 17.51 4.62 19.63
CA GLY A 447 18.16 5.19 18.45
C GLY A 447 17.21 5.38 17.27
N ILE A 448 16.00 5.91 17.52
CA ILE A 448 15.09 6.27 16.41
C ILE A 448 15.75 7.29 15.49
N GLN A 449 15.49 7.20 14.18
CA GLN A 449 15.89 8.28 13.28
C GLN A 449 15.11 9.55 13.66
N CYS A 450 15.83 10.66 13.80
CA CYS A 450 15.24 11.96 14.08
C CYS A 450 16.12 13.09 13.51
N TYR A 451 15.59 13.82 12.53
CA TYR A 451 16.29 14.96 11.93
C TYR A 451 16.30 16.19 12.84
N HIS A 452 15.27 16.34 13.68
CA HIS A 452 15.15 17.47 14.60
C HIS A 452 14.96 17.02 16.06
N PRO A 453 16.00 16.49 16.73
CA PRO A 453 15.89 15.94 18.09
C PRO A 453 15.37 16.92 19.13
N PHE A 454 15.77 18.20 19.05
CA PHE A 454 15.29 19.22 19.97
C PHE A 454 13.80 19.50 19.79
N LEU A 455 13.33 19.65 18.54
CA LEU A 455 11.90 19.87 18.25
C LEU A 455 11.05 18.65 18.60
N TYR A 456 11.61 17.45 18.48
CA TYR A 456 10.98 16.22 18.96
C TYR A 456 10.75 16.27 20.47
N TRP A 457 11.76 16.64 21.26
CA TRP A 457 11.60 16.86 22.69
C TRP A 457 10.56 17.95 23.01
N VAL A 458 10.58 19.08 22.29
CA VAL A 458 9.58 20.15 22.47
C VAL A 458 8.16 19.64 22.20
N ALA A 459 7.95 18.85 21.15
CA ALA A 459 6.65 18.27 20.84
C ALA A 459 6.20 17.27 21.91
N CYS A 460 7.09 16.42 22.42
CA CYS A 460 6.80 15.53 23.55
C CYS A 460 6.46 16.30 24.82
N ALA A 461 7.25 17.33 25.16
CA ALA A 461 7.05 18.18 26.33
C ALA A 461 5.71 18.93 26.26
N PHE A 462 5.37 19.47 25.09
CA PHE A 462 4.11 20.17 24.85
C PHE A 462 2.91 19.22 24.89
N SER A 463 3.01 18.05 24.26
CA SER A 463 1.96 17.02 24.31
C SER A 463 1.72 16.54 25.74
N SER A 464 2.80 16.28 26.50
CA SER A 464 2.74 15.94 27.92
C SER A 464 2.04 17.03 28.74
N PHE A 465 2.36 18.29 28.51
CA PHE A 465 1.69 19.42 29.15
C PHE A 465 0.19 19.38 28.88
N VAL A 466 -0.22 19.31 27.61
CA VAL A 466 -1.63 19.31 27.23
C VAL A 466 -2.37 18.09 27.81
N PHE A 467 -1.78 16.90 27.74
CA PHE A 467 -2.43 15.67 28.22
C PHE A 467 -2.57 15.68 29.74
N THR A 468 -1.49 15.96 30.47
CA THR A 468 -1.54 16.02 31.93
C THR A 468 -2.48 17.11 32.41
N PHE A 469 -2.52 18.26 31.74
CA PHE A 469 -3.41 19.35 32.09
C PHE A 469 -4.87 18.99 31.82
N PHE A 470 -5.16 18.37 30.68
CA PHE A 470 -6.49 17.93 30.32
C PHE A 470 -7.02 16.87 31.29
N MET A 471 -6.23 15.83 31.58
CA MET A 471 -6.60 14.80 32.55
C MET A 471 -6.77 15.36 33.95
N TYR A 472 -5.84 16.22 34.40
CA TYR A 472 -5.93 16.86 35.70
C TYR A 472 -7.22 17.69 35.83
N SER A 473 -7.54 18.50 34.83
CA SER A 473 -8.79 19.28 34.81
C SER A 473 -10.04 18.39 34.85
N LEU A 474 -10.02 17.28 34.13
CA LEU A 474 -11.14 16.33 34.08
C LEU A 474 -11.36 15.68 35.46
N THR A 475 -10.28 15.22 36.09
CA THR A 475 -10.33 14.65 37.45
C THR A 475 -10.71 15.70 38.50
N VAL A 476 -10.23 16.94 38.40
CA VAL A 476 -10.64 18.01 39.32
C VAL A 476 -12.14 18.32 39.20
N ALA A 477 -12.69 18.30 37.99
CA ALA A 477 -14.10 18.60 37.75
C ALA A 477 -15.03 17.44 38.13
N PHE A 478 -14.66 16.20 37.81
CA PHE A 478 -15.54 15.03 37.87
C PHE A 478 -15.09 13.93 38.86
N GLY A 479 -13.98 14.12 39.57
CA GLY A 479 -13.41 13.11 40.48
C GLY A 479 -13.08 11.80 39.75
N ASN A 480 -13.43 10.67 40.37
CA ASN A 480 -13.21 9.32 39.82
C ASN A 480 -13.88 9.10 38.44
N ILE A 481 -14.98 9.81 38.13
CA ILE A 481 -15.57 9.76 36.79
C ILE A 481 -14.63 10.39 35.76
N GLY A 482 -13.92 11.45 36.14
CA GLY A 482 -12.95 12.10 35.27
C GLY A 482 -11.82 11.16 34.88
N GLU A 483 -11.33 10.36 35.83
CA GLU A 483 -10.33 9.31 35.55
C GLU A 483 -10.88 8.26 34.57
N ALA A 484 -12.11 7.79 34.79
CA ALA A 484 -12.77 6.84 33.90
C ALA A 484 -12.98 7.40 32.49
N LEU A 485 -13.37 8.67 32.36
CA LEU A 485 -13.47 9.36 31.08
C LEU A 485 -12.10 9.45 30.39
N GLY A 486 -11.02 9.65 31.14
CA GLY A 486 -9.66 9.59 30.61
C GLY A 486 -9.30 8.24 29.99
N ILE A 487 -9.76 7.14 30.58
CA ILE A 487 -9.61 5.78 30.03
C ILE A 487 -10.46 5.60 28.77
N VAL A 488 -11.72 6.05 28.78
CA VAL A 488 -12.60 5.97 27.59
C VAL A 488 -12.00 6.75 26.42
N LEU A 489 -11.51 7.97 26.68
CA LEU A 489 -10.84 8.79 25.67
C LEU A 489 -9.54 8.15 25.17
N LEU A 490 -8.80 7.44 26.01
CA LEU A 490 -7.64 6.66 25.57
C LEU A 490 -8.04 5.62 24.51
N VAL A 491 -9.09 4.84 24.77
CA VAL A 491 -9.56 3.79 23.84
C VAL A 491 -9.99 4.39 22.49
N ILE A 492 -10.76 5.49 22.54
CA ILE A 492 -11.20 6.19 21.33
C ILE A 492 -10.00 6.74 20.54
N GLN A 493 -9.01 7.28 21.23
CA GLN A 493 -7.81 7.83 20.59
C GLN A 493 -6.91 6.77 19.98
N VAL A 494 -6.74 5.62 20.62
CA VAL A 494 -5.96 4.51 20.06
C VAL A 494 -6.56 4.05 18.73
N ALA A 495 -7.88 3.86 18.67
CA ALA A 495 -8.56 3.47 17.44
C ALA A 495 -8.57 4.58 16.37
N GLY A 496 -8.72 5.84 16.80
CA GLY A 496 -8.87 6.98 15.90
C GLY A 496 -7.57 7.58 15.39
N SER A 497 -6.43 7.42 16.07
CA SER A 497 -5.23 8.27 15.90
C SER A 497 -4.42 8.14 14.60
N GLY A 498 -4.79 7.22 13.70
CA GLY A 498 -4.01 6.99 12.48
C GLY A 498 -2.61 6.40 12.72
N GLY A 499 -2.44 5.69 13.85
CA GLY A 499 -1.17 5.06 14.23
C GLY A 499 -0.88 3.76 13.51
N THR A 500 -1.90 2.90 13.36
CA THR A 500 -1.76 1.59 12.72
C THR A 500 -2.16 1.61 11.25
N PHE A 501 -3.18 2.41 10.91
CA PHE A 501 -3.71 2.54 9.56
C PHE A 501 -3.86 4.01 9.19
N PRO A 502 -3.74 4.38 7.90
CA PRO A 502 -4.13 5.70 7.42
C PRO A 502 -5.59 6.01 7.81
N ILE A 503 -5.90 7.27 8.05
CA ILE A 503 -7.24 7.65 8.50
C ILE A 503 -8.30 7.41 7.42
N GLU A 504 -7.91 7.48 6.16
CA GLU A 504 -8.75 7.37 4.98
C GLU A 504 -9.37 5.98 4.83
N VAL A 505 -8.73 4.95 5.40
CA VAL A 505 -9.24 3.58 5.36
C VAL A 505 -10.16 3.24 6.55
N LEU A 506 -10.31 4.14 7.52
CA LEU A 506 -11.21 3.95 8.65
C LEU A 506 -12.66 4.27 8.26
N PRO A 507 -13.68 3.69 8.93
CA PRO A 507 -15.07 4.05 8.69
C PRO A 507 -15.34 5.56 8.92
N ASN A 508 -16.29 6.14 8.16
CA ASN A 508 -16.59 7.58 8.16
C ASN A 508 -16.76 8.20 9.57
N ALA A 509 -17.39 7.48 10.50
CA ALA A 509 -17.55 7.96 11.87
C ALA A 509 -16.20 8.25 12.55
N TYR A 510 -15.20 7.37 12.38
CA TYR A 510 -13.87 7.54 12.95
C TYR A 510 -13.10 8.67 12.28
N GLN A 511 -13.26 8.85 10.97
CA GLN A 511 -12.65 9.97 10.23
C GLN A 511 -13.13 11.34 10.73
N ILE A 512 -14.40 11.44 11.15
CA ILE A 512 -14.98 12.65 11.74
C ILE A 512 -14.46 12.85 13.17
N ILE A 513 -14.54 11.81 13.99
CA ILE A 513 -14.10 11.87 15.40
C ILE A 513 -12.62 12.27 15.48
N TYR A 514 -11.78 11.73 14.59
CA TYR A 514 -10.34 12.00 14.49
C TYR A 514 -9.98 13.49 14.56
N ARG A 515 -10.75 14.36 13.92
CA ARG A 515 -10.49 15.82 13.88
C ARG A 515 -10.53 16.47 15.27
N PHE A 516 -11.18 15.84 16.23
CA PHE A 516 -11.36 16.32 17.60
C PHE A 516 -10.53 15.54 18.63
N LEU A 517 -9.59 14.70 18.20
CA LEU A 517 -8.72 13.93 19.09
C LEU A 517 -7.36 14.64 19.24
N LEU A 518 -6.67 14.43 20.37
CA LEU A 518 -5.37 15.06 20.63
C LEU A 518 -4.20 14.26 20.06
N PHE A 519 -4.32 12.93 20.03
CA PHE A 519 -3.26 12.03 19.53
C PHE A 519 -2.78 12.35 18.12
N PRO A 520 -3.67 12.59 17.13
CA PRO A 520 -3.28 12.86 15.75
C PRO A 520 -2.27 14.00 15.62
N TYR A 521 -2.62 15.17 16.15
CA TYR A 521 -1.81 16.37 16.08
C TYR A 521 -0.46 16.18 16.79
N SER A 522 -0.46 15.47 17.92
CA SER A 522 0.77 15.16 18.66
C SER A 522 1.67 14.22 17.86
N MET A 523 1.10 13.18 17.25
CA MET A 523 1.84 12.21 16.43
C MET A 523 2.41 12.85 15.18
N ASP A 524 1.63 13.68 14.48
CA ASP A 524 2.08 14.36 13.27
C ASP A 524 3.21 15.35 13.58
N ALA A 525 3.16 16.07 14.71
CA ALA A 525 4.28 16.90 15.16
C ALA A 525 5.56 16.08 15.41
N LEU A 526 5.45 14.84 15.92
CA LEU A 526 6.60 13.94 16.08
C LEU A 526 7.09 13.39 14.72
N ARG A 527 6.19 13.05 13.79
CA ARG A 527 6.52 12.57 12.43
C ARG A 527 7.35 13.61 11.67
N GLU A 528 6.98 14.88 11.75
CA GLU A 528 7.72 16.01 11.17
C GLU A 528 9.17 16.06 11.67
N CYS A 529 9.39 15.78 12.96
CA CYS A 529 10.74 15.76 13.53
C CYS A 529 11.55 14.51 13.12
N ILE A 530 10.87 13.40 12.83
CA ILE A 530 11.47 12.10 12.51
C ILE A 530 11.89 12.01 11.04
N ALA A 531 10.99 12.37 10.13
CA ALA A 531 11.14 12.08 8.71
C ALA A 531 11.45 13.32 7.87
N GLY A 532 11.21 14.53 8.41
CA GLY A 532 11.44 15.81 7.73
C GLY A 532 10.27 16.77 7.94
N MET A 533 10.56 18.07 7.91
CA MET A 533 9.56 19.12 8.16
C MET A 533 8.91 19.58 6.87
N TYR A 534 7.59 19.76 6.87
CA TYR A 534 6.83 20.36 5.78
C TYR A 534 6.18 21.68 6.21
N ARG A 535 6.69 22.78 5.63
CA ARG A 535 6.17 24.15 5.81
C ARG A 535 5.93 24.49 7.29
N TYR A 536 4.67 24.65 7.70
CA TYR A 536 4.26 25.06 9.05
C TYR A 536 3.47 23.97 9.78
N ASP A 537 3.50 22.73 9.30
CA ASP A 537 2.63 21.66 9.81
C ASP A 537 2.94 21.33 11.27
N TYR A 538 4.22 21.32 11.67
CA TYR A 538 4.63 21.22 13.06
C TYR A 538 3.97 22.26 13.97
N ILE A 539 4.04 23.55 13.61
CA ILE A 539 3.49 24.64 14.42
C ILE A 539 1.95 24.59 14.40
N LYS A 540 1.36 24.27 13.25
CA LYS A 540 -0.09 24.09 13.10
C LYS A 540 -0.61 23.02 14.07
N ASN A 541 0.08 21.89 14.17
CA ASN A 541 -0.27 20.81 15.09
C ASN A 541 -0.20 21.25 16.56
N LEU A 542 0.85 21.97 16.96
CA LEU A 542 0.95 22.53 18.32
C LEU A 542 -0.13 23.59 18.59
N ALA A 543 -0.50 24.39 17.59
CA ALA A 543 -1.57 25.37 17.71
C ALA A 543 -2.94 24.72 17.93
N PHE A 544 -3.25 23.61 17.23
CA PHE A 544 -4.47 22.84 17.48
C PHE A 544 -4.49 22.24 18.89
N LEU A 545 -3.38 21.68 19.35
CA LEU A 545 -3.25 21.18 20.72
C LEU A 545 -3.45 22.28 21.77
N SER A 546 -3.07 23.53 21.46
CA SER A 546 -3.24 24.67 22.37
C SER A 546 -4.72 24.99 22.66
N ILE A 547 -5.63 24.65 21.75
CA ILE A 547 -7.08 24.80 21.97
C ILE A 547 -7.51 23.97 23.20
N TYR A 548 -6.93 22.78 23.37
CA TYR A 548 -7.27 21.91 24.50
C TYR A 548 -6.83 22.47 25.83
N ILE A 549 -5.80 23.32 25.90
CA ILE A 549 -5.43 24.04 27.13
C ILE A 549 -6.60 24.92 27.59
N VAL A 550 -7.24 25.63 26.66
CA VAL A 550 -8.39 26.49 26.96
C VAL A 550 -9.58 25.64 27.39
N VAL A 551 -9.85 24.54 26.70
CA VAL A 551 -10.91 23.58 27.07
C VAL A 551 -10.66 23.02 28.48
N SER A 552 -9.42 22.61 28.79
CA SER A 552 -9.03 22.12 30.12
C SER A 552 -9.23 23.18 31.20
N LEU A 553 -8.92 24.45 30.95
CA LEU A 553 -9.17 25.54 31.90
C LEU A 553 -10.67 25.69 32.20
N ILE A 554 -11.50 25.63 31.15
CA ILE A 554 -12.95 25.73 31.30
C ILE A 554 -13.48 24.56 32.15
N ILE A 555 -13.05 23.34 31.85
CA ILE A 555 -13.42 22.13 32.61
C ILE A 555 -12.99 22.25 34.08
N GLY A 556 -11.70 22.49 34.31
CA GLY A 556 -11.12 22.45 35.66
C GLY A 556 -11.62 23.56 36.59
N LEU A 557 -11.85 24.77 36.07
CA LEU A 557 -12.22 25.93 36.90
C LEU A 557 -13.72 26.22 36.96
N PHE A 558 -14.47 25.95 35.88
CA PHE A 558 -15.89 26.33 35.79
C PHE A 558 -16.84 25.15 35.98
N LEU A 559 -16.54 23.99 35.40
CA LEU A 559 -17.40 22.80 35.49
C LEU A 559 -17.29 22.06 36.83
N GLN A 560 -16.25 22.32 37.63
CA GLN A 560 -16.11 21.73 38.96
C GLN A 560 -17.31 22.04 39.88
N LYS A 561 -17.78 23.30 39.91
CA LYS A 561 -18.82 23.74 40.85
C LYS A 561 -20.19 23.06 40.66
N PRO A 562 -20.74 22.93 39.44
CA PRO A 562 -22.01 22.22 39.25
C PRO A 562 -21.90 20.72 39.57
N PHE A 563 -20.74 20.10 39.35
CA PHE A 563 -20.55 18.66 39.53
C PHE A 563 -20.11 18.24 40.93
N GLU A 564 -19.71 19.19 41.79
CA GLU A 564 -19.29 18.97 43.19
C GLU A 564 -20.33 18.15 43.98
N LYS A 565 -21.62 18.43 43.82
CA LYS A 565 -22.71 17.68 44.49
C LYS A 565 -22.87 16.25 43.94
N LEU A 566 -22.72 16.07 42.64
CA LEU A 566 -22.85 14.76 41.99
C LEU A 566 -21.68 13.86 42.40
N ASN A 567 -20.47 14.40 42.44
CA ASN A 567 -19.27 13.68 42.86
C ASN A 567 -19.42 13.16 44.30
N HIS A 568 -19.87 14.01 45.23
CA HIS A 568 -20.12 13.58 46.62
C HIS A 568 -21.21 12.51 46.76
N MET A 569 -22.24 12.55 45.89
CA MET A 569 -23.29 11.52 45.88
C MET A 569 -22.72 10.17 45.42
N ILE A 570 -21.90 10.18 44.38
CA ILE A 570 -21.27 8.98 43.81
C ILE A 570 -20.24 8.40 44.77
N GLU A 571 -19.44 9.24 45.42
CA GLU A 571 -18.45 8.81 46.41
C GLU A 571 -19.12 8.13 47.62
N ARG A 572 -20.20 8.70 48.15
CA ARG A 572 -21.02 8.04 49.19
C ARG A 572 -21.66 6.74 48.70
N SER A 573 -22.02 6.64 47.43
CA SER A 573 -22.57 5.41 46.85
C SER A 573 -21.49 4.34 46.69
N LYS A 574 -20.26 4.73 46.35
CA LYS A 574 -19.10 3.86 46.21
C LYS A 574 -18.74 3.23 47.57
N GLU A 575 -18.62 4.06 48.61
CA GLU A 575 -18.37 3.61 49.99
C GLU A 575 -19.43 2.61 50.48
N LYS A 576 -20.70 2.82 50.11
CA LYS A 576 -21.81 1.91 50.46
C LYS A 576 -21.81 0.60 49.69
N SER A 577 -21.19 0.54 48.51
CA SER A 577 -21.24 -0.65 47.65
C SER A 577 -20.40 -1.81 48.19
N GLY A 578 -19.37 -1.53 49.01
CA GLY A 578 -18.44 -2.54 49.53
C GLY A 578 -17.57 -3.25 48.47
N VAL A 579 -17.79 -2.98 47.19
CA VAL A 579 -17.11 -3.62 46.05
C VAL A 579 -15.90 -2.80 45.58
N MET A 580 -15.89 -1.49 45.82
CA MET A 580 -14.81 -0.61 45.40
C MET A 580 -14.19 0.09 46.61
N LEU A 581 -12.89 -0.12 46.81
CA LEU A 581 -12.05 0.53 47.82
C LEU A 581 -11.98 2.05 47.63
#